data_AF-A0A2V5X271-F1
#
_entry.id   AF-A0A2V5X271-F1
#
_cell.length_a   1.000
_cell.length_b   1.000
_cell.length_c   1.000
_cell.angle_alpha   90.00
_cell.angle_beta   90.00
_cell.angle_gamma   90.00
#
_symmetry.space_group_name_H-M   'P 1'
#
loop_
_entity.id
_entity.type
_entity.pdbx_description
1 polymer ?
#
loop_
_entity_poly.entity_id
_entity_poly.type
_entity_poly.pdbx_seq_one_letter_code
_entity_poly.pdbx_strand_id
1 'polypeptide(L)'
;MFALLITGSCFAAAPEPFSDTHKPVLHGRHWVAITGKPLGATAGARMFERGGNAVDAACAMLAAVCTMYDDVSWGGETQALIYDPLT
;
A
#
# COMPACT_ATOMS: atom_id res chain seq x y z
N MET A 1 45.40 -31.13 23.57
CA MET A 1 45.08 -29.72 23.86
C MET A 1 44.50 -29.13 22.58
N PHE A 2 43.17 -29.07 22.49
CA PHE A 2 42.41 -28.70 21.30
C PHE A 2 42.60 -27.21 20.97
N ALA A 3 43.10 -26.90 19.77
CA ALA A 3 43.04 -25.56 19.21
C ALA A 3 41.81 -25.49 18.29
N LEU A 4 40.70 -24.94 18.81
CA LEU A 4 39.50 -24.65 18.04
C LEU A 4 39.72 -23.34 17.27
N LEU A 5 40.08 -23.45 15.99
CA LEU A 5 40.10 -22.32 15.06
C LEU A 5 38.66 -21.95 14.70
N ILE A 6 38.13 -20.90 15.33
CA ILE A 6 36.90 -20.23 14.90
C ILE A 6 37.23 -19.42 13.66
N THR A 7 37.22 -20.05 12.49
CA THR A 7 37.20 -19.35 11.21
C THR A 7 35.83 -18.70 11.04
N GLY A 8 35.76 -17.42 11.36
CA GLY A 8 34.62 -16.56 11.08
C GLY A 8 34.28 -16.59 9.61
N SER A 9 33.24 -17.32 9.27
CA SER A 9 32.59 -17.21 7.97
C SER A 9 31.54 -16.12 8.12
N CYS A 10 31.96 -14.86 8.02
CA CYS A 10 31.03 -13.80 7.64
C CYS A 10 30.55 -14.17 6.23
N PHE A 11 29.45 -14.91 6.15
CA PHE A 11 28.66 -15.00 4.93
C PHE A 11 28.22 -13.57 4.65
N ALA A 12 28.98 -12.85 3.82
CA ALA A 12 28.52 -11.63 3.21
C ALA A 12 27.30 -12.05 2.39
N ALA A 13 26.10 -11.74 2.89
CA ALA A 13 24.87 -11.94 2.17
C ALA A 13 25.02 -11.19 0.84
N ALA A 14 25.18 -11.94 -0.26
CA ALA A 14 25.12 -11.35 -1.57
C ALA A 14 23.76 -10.63 -1.69
N PRO A 15 23.70 -9.40 -2.25
CA PRO A 15 22.44 -8.72 -2.43
C PRO A 15 21.50 -9.62 -3.24
N GLU A 16 20.31 -9.88 -2.71
CA GLU A 16 19.29 -10.68 -3.37
C GLU A 16 19.08 -10.13 -4.80
N PRO A 17 19.16 -10.97 -5.85
CA PRO A 17 19.10 -10.54 -7.26
C PRO A 17 17.78 -9.88 -7.69
N PHE A 18 16.84 -9.71 -6.75
CA PHE A 18 15.57 -9.00 -6.90
C PHE A 18 15.47 -7.78 -5.96
N SER A 19 16.57 -7.08 -5.74
CA SER A 19 16.56 -5.81 -4.98
C SER A 19 15.82 -4.67 -5.69
N ASP A 20 15.53 -4.81 -6.98
CA ASP A 20 14.88 -3.78 -7.77
C ASP A 20 13.35 -3.78 -7.58
N THR A 21 12.85 -2.68 -7.05
CA THR A 21 11.42 -2.47 -6.81
C THR A 21 10.69 -2.23 -8.15
N HIS A 22 9.84 -3.17 -8.56
CA HIS A 22 9.01 -3.06 -9.76
C HIS A 22 7.68 -2.33 -9.48
N LYS A 23 7.75 -1.04 -9.12
CA LYS A 23 6.57 -0.17 -8.93
C LYS A 23 6.44 0.79 -10.12
N PRO A 24 5.76 0.41 -11.21
CA PRO A 24 5.64 1.29 -12.37
C PRO A 24 4.92 2.59 -12.00
N VAL A 25 5.33 3.69 -12.63
CA VAL A 25 4.66 4.99 -12.44
C VAL A 25 3.25 4.92 -13.05
N LEU A 26 2.23 5.14 -12.23
CA LEU A 26 0.84 5.21 -12.66
C LEU A 26 0.46 6.67 -12.92
N HIS A 27 0.06 6.96 -14.15
CA HIS A 27 -0.39 8.29 -14.55
C HIS A 27 -1.92 8.30 -14.66
N GLY A 28 -2.59 9.15 -13.87
CA GLY A 28 -4.02 9.41 -14.01
C GLY A 28 -4.25 10.88 -14.37
N ARG A 29 -5.00 11.13 -15.45
CA ARG A 29 -5.37 12.50 -15.86
C ARG A 29 -6.53 13.06 -15.05
N HIS A 30 -7.51 12.22 -14.72
CA HIS A 30 -8.73 12.64 -14.02
C HIS A 30 -8.72 12.21 -12.56
N TRP A 31 -8.19 11.02 -12.28
CA TRP A 31 -8.15 10.44 -10.95
C TRP A 31 -7.13 9.30 -10.90
N VAL A 32 -6.72 8.95 -9.67
CA VAL A 32 -5.92 7.77 -9.34
C VAL A 32 -6.46 7.21 -8.01
N ALA A 33 -6.67 5.90 -7.93
CA ALA A 33 -7.02 5.19 -6.69
C ALA A 33 -5.97 4.11 -6.42
N ILE A 34 -5.24 4.22 -5.30
CA ILE A 34 -4.17 3.28 -4.92
C ILE A 34 -4.35 2.88 -3.46
N THR A 35 -4.27 1.58 -3.20
CA THR A 35 -4.24 1.01 -1.85
C THR A 35 -3.31 -0.20 -1.83
N GLY A 36 -2.98 -0.71 -0.63
CA GLY A 36 -2.23 -1.96 -0.49
C GLY A 36 -3.01 -3.22 -0.90
N LYS A 37 -4.30 -3.09 -1.26
CA LYS A 37 -5.21 -4.20 -1.53
C LYS A 37 -6.00 -3.96 -2.83
N PRO A 38 -5.86 -4.81 -3.87
CA PRO A 38 -6.48 -4.58 -5.17
C PRO A 38 -7.99 -4.34 -5.14
N LEU A 39 -8.72 -5.04 -4.26
CA LEU A 39 -10.16 -4.86 -4.08
C LEU A 39 -10.51 -3.46 -3.52
N GLY A 40 -9.67 -2.90 -2.65
CA GLY A 40 -9.84 -1.53 -2.17
C GLY A 40 -9.65 -0.52 -3.30
N ALA A 41 -8.58 -0.66 -4.10
CA ALA A 41 -8.35 0.20 -5.26
C ALA A 41 -9.50 0.12 -6.27
N THR A 42 -10.06 -1.08 -6.47
CA THR A 42 -11.24 -1.30 -7.31
C THR A 42 -12.47 -0.57 -6.77
N ALA A 43 -12.71 -0.62 -5.45
CA ALA A 43 -13.83 0.10 -4.83
C ALA A 43 -13.71 1.62 -5.02
N GLY A 44 -12.52 2.19 -4.86
CA GLY A 44 -12.25 3.61 -5.13
C GLY A 44 -12.47 3.96 -6.61
N ALA A 45 -11.94 3.15 -7.54
CA ALA A 45 -12.16 3.33 -8.97
C ALA A 45 -13.65 3.31 -9.35
N ARG A 46 -14.45 2.43 -8.74
CA ARG A 46 -15.91 2.37 -8.93
C ARG A 46 -16.63 3.64 -8.48
N MET A 47 -16.13 4.35 -7.46
CA MET A 47 -16.71 5.64 -7.06
C MET A 47 -16.40 6.72 -8.09
N PHE A 48 -15.17 6.76 -8.60
CA PHE A 48 -14.81 7.68 -9.70
C PHE A 48 -15.63 7.40 -10.98
N GLU A 49 -15.84 6.13 -11.34
CA GLU A 49 -16.71 5.75 -12.47
C GLU A 49 -18.16 6.25 -12.30
N ARG A 50 -18.61 6.45 -11.05
CA ARG A 50 -19.94 6.94 -10.72
C ARG A 50 -20.01 8.46 -10.53
N GLY A 51 -18.93 9.17 -10.82
CA GLY A 51 -18.84 10.63 -10.66
C GLY A 51 -18.59 11.10 -9.23
N GLY A 52 -18.18 10.20 -8.33
CA GLY A 52 -17.74 10.54 -6.99
C GLY A 52 -16.39 11.27 -6.98
N ASN A 53 -16.11 11.99 -5.90
CA ASN A 53 -14.86 12.71 -5.70
C ASN A 53 -13.79 11.84 -4.99
N ALA A 54 -12.63 12.43 -4.70
CA ALA A 54 -11.53 11.73 -4.04
C ALA A 54 -11.86 11.26 -2.60
N VAL A 55 -12.71 11.98 -1.88
CA VAL A 55 -13.17 11.60 -0.53
C VAL A 55 -14.13 10.41 -0.61
N ASP A 56 -15.06 10.41 -1.57
CA ASP A 56 -15.95 9.27 -1.81
C ASP A 56 -15.16 8.00 -2.13
N ALA A 57 -14.15 8.12 -3.00
CA ALA A 57 -13.26 7.02 -3.35
C ALA A 57 -12.47 6.51 -2.13
N ALA A 58 -11.93 7.41 -1.29
CA ALA A 58 -11.20 7.04 -0.08
C ALA A 58 -12.10 6.31 0.95
N CYS A 59 -13.33 6.80 1.16
CA CYS A 59 -14.31 6.15 2.02
C CYS A 59 -14.65 4.73 1.52
N ALA A 60 -14.89 4.56 0.22
CA ALA A 60 -15.15 3.25 -0.37
C ALA A 60 -13.94 2.30 -0.27
N MET A 61 -12.73 2.82 -0.47
CA MET A 61 -11.49 2.08 -0.28
C MET A 61 -11.36 1.54 1.15
N LEU A 62 -11.55 2.41 2.16
CA LEU A 62 -11.51 2.02 3.57
C LEU A 62 -12.60 1.01 3.89
N ALA A 63 -13.85 1.27 3.48
CA ALA A 63 -14.98 0.37 3.72
C ALA A 63 -14.71 -1.05 3.19
N ALA A 64 -14.21 -1.16 1.96
CA ALA A 64 -13.85 -2.43 1.36
C ALA A 64 -12.72 -3.12 2.15
N VAL A 65 -11.64 -2.40 2.43
CA VAL A 65 -10.48 -2.97 3.13
C VAL A 65 -10.82 -3.40 4.57
N CYS A 66 -11.63 -2.63 5.30
CA CYS A 66 -12.10 -2.98 6.65
C CYS A 66 -12.99 -4.22 6.71
N THR A 67 -13.59 -4.64 5.59
CA THR A 67 -14.44 -5.85 5.52
C THR A 67 -13.69 -7.10 5.10
N MET A 68 -12.40 -6.99 4.75
CA MET A 68 -11.58 -8.14 4.35
C MET A 68 -11.09 -8.99 5.54
N TYR A 69 -11.37 -8.57 6.79
CA TYR A 69 -11.01 -9.27 8.04
C TYR A 69 -9.53 -9.65 8.15
N ASP A 70 -8.64 -8.73 7.75
CA ASP A 70 -7.19 -8.91 7.88
C ASP A 70 -6.58 -7.92 8.90
N ASP A 71 -5.91 -6.87 8.42
CA ASP A 71 -5.11 -5.92 9.22
C ASP A 71 -5.86 -4.62 9.55
N VAL A 72 -6.91 -4.29 8.78
CA VAL A 72 -7.70 -3.07 8.95
C VAL A 72 -9.13 -3.44 9.35
N SER A 73 -9.73 -2.69 10.26
CA SER A 73 -11.07 -2.97 10.79
C SER A 73 -11.88 -1.69 11.00
N TRP A 74 -13.18 -1.86 11.21
CA TRP A 74 -14.12 -0.76 11.47
C TRP A 74 -13.96 -0.09 12.85
N GLY A 75 -13.25 -0.72 13.79
CA GLY A 75 -13.14 -0.25 15.18
C GLY A 75 -11.94 0.66 15.47
N GLY A 76 -11.13 0.98 14.47
CA GLY A 76 -9.92 1.79 14.63
C GLY A 76 -10.12 3.28 14.40
N GLU A 77 -9.00 4.02 14.42
CA GLU A 77 -8.92 5.42 14.02
C GLU A 77 -8.16 5.54 12.69
N THR A 78 -8.62 6.41 11.79
CA THR A 78 -7.91 6.75 10.55
C THR A 78 -7.67 8.25 10.51
N GLN A 79 -6.43 8.62 10.22
CA GLN A 79 -6.05 9.99 9.95
C GLN A 79 -6.04 10.21 8.44
N ALA A 80 -6.59 11.35 8.01
CA ALA A 80 -6.63 11.73 6.60
C ALA A 80 -6.07 13.15 6.43
N LEU A 81 -5.20 13.32 5.44
CA LEU A 81 -4.82 14.63 4.93
C LEU A 81 -5.55 14.85 3.62
N ILE A 82 -6.38 15.89 3.57
CA ILE A 82 -7.20 16.22 2.42
C ILE A 82 -6.79 17.61 1.94
N TYR A 83 -6.43 17.72 0.67
CA TYR A 83 -6.25 18.99 -0.01
C TYR A 83 -7.54 19.34 -0.75
N ASP A 84 -8.13 20.48 -0.42
CA ASP A 84 -9.23 21.06 -1.18
C ASP A 84 -8.68 22.25 -1.98
N PRO A 85 -8.69 22.20 -3.32
CA PRO A 85 -8.17 23.29 -4.15
C PRO A 85 -9.00 24.58 -4.06
N LEU A 86 -10.20 24.53 -3.46
CA LEU A 86 -11.10 25.68 -3.33
C LEU A 86 -10.91 26.46 -2.02
N THR A 87 -10.09 25.98 -1.09
CA THR A 87 -9.82 26.60 0.22
C THR A 87 -8.33 26.71 0.49
#